data_AF-A0A6J6U4G4-F1
#
_entry.id   AF-A0A6J6U4G4-F1
#
_cell.length_a   1.000
_cell.length_b   1.000
_cell.length_c   1.000
_cell.angle_alpha   90.00
_cell.angle_beta   90.00
_cell.angle_gamma   90.00
#
_symmetry.space_group_name_H-M   'P 1'
#
loop_
_entity.id
_entity.type
_entity.pdbx_description
1 polymer ?
#
loop_
_entity_poly.entity_id
_entity_poly.type
_entity_poly.pdbx_seq_one_letter_code
_entity_poly.pdbx_strand_id
1 'polypeptide(L)'
;MSTALHEDTGAPTVFIYDGYPGGAGIAELGWHAADELFDATHDAIAGCACSAGCPSCIQSPKCGNGNEPLDKAAAVDLLGYILGKHVIDLRDASSRVPAA
;
A
#
# COMPACT_ATOMS: atom_id res chain seq x y z
N MET A 1 3.24 -2.71 -8.98
CA MET A 1 4.46 -3.48 -8.63
C MET A 1 4.99 -2.94 -7.30
N SER A 2 5.66 -3.73 -6.48
CA SER A 2 6.25 -3.27 -5.21
C SER A 2 7.59 -3.95 -4.95
N THR A 3 8.51 -3.27 -4.28
CA THR A 3 9.77 -3.83 -3.76
C THR A 3 10.04 -3.30 -2.36
N ALA A 4 10.60 -4.15 -1.50
CA ALA A 4 10.96 -3.78 -0.12
C ALA A 4 12.17 -2.84 -0.07
N LEU A 5 13.07 -2.93 -1.08
CA LEU A 5 14.20 -2.02 -1.23
C LEU A 5 14.42 -1.79 -2.73
N HIS A 6 14.21 -0.56 -3.18
CA HIS A 6 14.51 -0.16 -4.55
C HIS A 6 15.90 0.50 -4.58
N GLU A 7 16.74 0.11 -5.53
CA GLU A 7 18.15 0.53 -5.58
C GLU A 7 18.29 2.05 -5.75
N ASP A 8 17.48 2.66 -6.62
CA ASP A 8 17.60 4.10 -6.90
C ASP A 8 17.03 4.99 -5.78
N THR A 9 16.03 4.50 -5.05
CA THR A 9 15.40 5.30 -3.97
C THR A 9 15.98 4.97 -2.59
N GLY A 10 16.66 3.83 -2.45
CA GLY A 10 17.14 3.32 -1.17
C GLY A 10 16.02 2.98 -0.17
N ALA A 11 14.76 2.86 -0.64
CA ALA A 11 13.58 2.74 0.23
C ALA A 11 12.55 1.73 -0.30
N PRO A 12 11.63 1.24 0.55
CA PRO A 12 10.45 0.52 0.10
C PRO A 12 9.66 1.36 -0.89
N THR A 13 9.34 0.78 -2.06
CA THR A 13 8.75 1.53 -3.17
C THR A 13 7.62 0.75 -3.82
N VAL A 14 6.50 1.44 -4.04
CA VAL A 14 5.34 0.96 -4.81
C VAL A 14 5.24 1.76 -6.09
N PHE A 15 5.04 1.07 -7.20
CA PHE A 15 4.93 1.65 -8.54
C PHE A 15 3.52 1.47 -9.09
N ILE A 16 2.93 2.59 -9.52
CA ILE A 16 1.67 2.68 -10.26
C ILE A 16 2.03 3.19 -11.67
N TYR A 17 1.64 2.45 -12.70
CA TYR A 17 1.96 2.78 -14.09
C TYR A 17 0.86 2.27 -15.02
N ASP A 18 0.78 2.86 -16.21
CA ASP A 18 -0.15 2.43 -17.24
C ASP A 18 0.33 1.14 -17.89
N GLY A 19 -0.52 0.11 -17.92
CA GLY A 19 -0.22 -1.14 -18.63
C GLY A 19 -0.30 -1.02 -20.16
N TYR A 20 -0.75 0.13 -20.68
CA TYR A 20 -0.89 0.37 -22.12
C TYR A 20 0.44 0.86 -22.72
N PRO A 21 0.91 0.27 -23.84
CA PRO A 21 2.13 0.73 -24.50
C PRO A 21 2.06 2.21 -24.89
N GLY A 22 3.05 2.99 -24.44
CA GLY A 22 3.09 4.44 -24.66
C GLY A 22 2.33 5.29 -23.63
N GLY A 23 1.62 4.66 -22.69
CA GLY A 23 0.85 5.34 -21.65
C GLY A 23 -0.58 5.70 -22.11
N ALA A 24 -1.51 5.65 -21.16
CA ALA A 24 -2.91 6.05 -21.33
C ALA A 24 -3.24 7.32 -20.53
N GLY A 25 -2.32 7.80 -19.68
CA GLY A 25 -2.48 8.99 -18.83
C GLY A 25 -3.14 8.70 -17.48
N ILE A 26 -3.41 7.44 -17.12
CA ILE A 26 -4.12 7.10 -15.88
C ILE A 26 -3.19 7.32 -14.68
N ALA A 27 -1.93 6.88 -14.77
CA ALA A 27 -0.94 7.10 -13.73
C ALA A 27 -0.67 8.60 -13.49
N GLU A 28 -0.65 9.42 -14.55
CA GLU A 28 -0.48 10.88 -14.44
C GLU A 28 -1.68 11.54 -13.77
N LEU A 29 -2.90 11.15 -14.15
CA LEU A 29 -4.11 11.62 -13.47
C LEU A 29 -4.10 11.21 -11.99
N GLY A 30 -3.72 9.97 -11.70
CA GLY A 30 -3.62 9.44 -10.34
C GLY A 30 -2.57 10.17 -9.50
N TRP A 31 -1.46 10.61 -10.11
CA TRP A 31 -0.44 11.41 -9.43
C TRP A 31 -1.01 12.74 -8.92
N HIS A 32 -1.79 13.43 -9.76
CA HIS A 32 -2.43 14.69 -9.37
C HIS A 32 -3.56 14.52 -8.35
N ALA A 33 -4.17 13.33 -8.28
CA ALA A 33 -5.23 12.99 -7.34
C ALA A 33 -4.76 12.10 -6.18
N ALA A 34 -3.45 12.02 -5.92
CA ALA A 34 -2.87 11.02 -5.03
C ALA A 34 -3.44 11.08 -3.60
N ASP A 35 -3.58 12.29 -3.03
CA ASP A 35 -4.12 12.47 -1.68
C ASP A 35 -5.57 11.96 -1.58
N GLU A 36 -6.42 12.34 -2.54
CA GLU A 36 -7.83 11.89 -2.60
C GLU A 36 -7.93 10.37 -2.76
N LEU A 37 -7.07 9.79 -3.60
CA LEU A 37 -7.02 8.34 -3.81
C LEU A 37 -6.55 7.60 -2.54
N PHE A 38 -5.56 8.12 -1.83
CA PHE A 38 -5.09 7.52 -0.59
C PHE A 38 -6.12 7.65 0.53
N ASP A 39 -6.81 8.77 0.64
CA ASP A 39 -7.93 8.95 1.56
C ASP A 39 -9.06 7.95 1.28
N ALA A 40 -9.50 7.85 0.02
CA ALA A 40 -10.53 6.89 -0.37
C ALA A 40 -10.11 5.44 -0.12
N THR A 41 -8.83 5.11 -0.36
CA THR A 41 -8.27 3.77 -0.12
C THR A 41 -8.23 3.46 1.38
N HIS A 42 -7.79 4.42 2.20
CA HIS A 42 -7.79 4.31 3.65
C HIS A 42 -9.20 4.00 4.17
N ASP A 43 -10.19 4.79 3.76
CA ASP A 43 -11.57 4.64 4.21
C ASP A 43 -12.20 3.33 3.76
N ALA A 44 -11.92 2.89 2.53
CA ALA A 44 -12.36 1.59 2.02
C ALA A 44 -11.80 0.42 2.84
N ILE A 45 -10.51 0.46 3.19
CA ILE A 45 -9.88 -0.59 4.01
C ILE A 45 -10.43 -0.54 5.44
N ALA A 46 -10.44 0.64 6.07
CA ALA A 46 -10.91 0.83 7.43
C ALA A 46 -12.39 0.40 7.60
N GLY A 47 -13.25 0.75 6.63
CA GLY A 47 -14.67 0.42 6.61
C GLY A 47 -14.98 -1.05 6.28
N CYS A 48 -14.01 -1.85 5.84
CA CYS A 48 -14.23 -3.26 5.56
C CYS A 48 -14.55 -4.04 6.86
N ALA A 49 -15.52 -4.97 6.84
CA ALA A 49 -15.91 -5.74 8.03
C ALA A 49 -14.93 -6.86 8.44
N CYS A 50 -13.89 -7.14 7.65
CA CYS A 50 -12.91 -8.18 7.97
C CYS A 50 -11.93 -7.74 9.07
N SER A 51 -11.34 -8.71 9.77
CA SER A 51 -10.37 -8.47 10.85
C SER A 51 -8.92 -8.40 10.34
N ALA A 52 -8.49 -9.40 9.56
CA ALA A 52 -7.09 -9.56 9.15
C ALA A 52 -6.79 -9.04 7.74
N GLY A 53 -7.77 -9.09 6.84
CA GLY A 53 -7.63 -8.78 5.42
C GLY A 53 -8.47 -9.74 4.56
N CYS A 54 -8.94 -9.30 3.41
CA CYS A 54 -9.78 -10.12 2.53
C CYS A 54 -9.69 -9.66 1.05
N PRO A 55 -10.24 -10.43 0.09
CA PRO A 55 -10.31 -10.06 -1.33
C PRO A 55 -10.86 -8.66 -1.63
N SER A 56 -11.70 -8.13 -0.74
CA SER A 56 -12.38 -6.85 -0.92
C SER A 56 -11.62 -5.63 -0.39
N CYS A 57 -10.48 -5.81 0.31
CA CYS A 57 -9.73 -4.70 0.89
C CYS A 57 -8.24 -4.70 0.54
N ILE A 58 -7.47 -5.66 1.06
CA ILE A 58 -5.99 -5.60 1.02
C ILE A 58 -5.33 -6.78 0.30
N GLN A 59 -6.12 -7.70 -0.26
CA GLN A 59 -5.56 -8.74 -1.13
C GLN A 59 -5.31 -8.20 -2.54
N SER A 60 -4.20 -8.64 -3.12
CA SER A 60 -3.89 -8.41 -4.53
C SER A 60 -3.97 -9.72 -5.31
N PRO A 61 -4.65 -9.75 -6.46
CA PRO A 61 -4.65 -10.92 -7.35
C PRO A 61 -3.28 -11.13 -8.03
N LYS A 62 -2.33 -10.20 -7.87
CA LYS A 62 -0.96 -10.26 -8.40
C LYS A 62 0.08 -10.49 -7.30
N CYS A 63 -0.34 -10.88 -6.10
CA CYS A 63 0.56 -11.08 -4.97
C CYS A 63 1.39 -12.37 -5.15
N GLY A 64 2.72 -12.24 -5.22
CA GLY A 64 3.62 -13.38 -5.48
C GLY A 64 3.77 -14.36 -4.32
N ASN A 65 3.48 -13.93 -3.09
CA ASN A 65 3.55 -14.76 -1.87
C ASN A 65 2.17 -15.35 -1.47
N GLY A 66 1.16 -15.28 -2.33
CA GLY A 66 -0.17 -15.83 -2.04
C GLY A 66 -1.01 -15.00 -1.06
N ASN A 67 -0.65 -13.74 -0.81
CA ASN A 67 -1.29 -12.89 0.20
C ASN A 67 -1.13 -13.44 1.62
N GLU A 68 0.06 -13.94 1.99
CA GLU A 68 0.34 -14.37 3.37
C GLU A 68 1.69 -13.82 3.86
N PRO A 69 1.73 -13.14 5.02
CA PRO A 69 0.60 -12.74 5.86
C PRO A 69 -0.20 -11.53 5.31
N LEU A 70 -1.44 -11.37 5.74
CA LEU A 70 -2.22 -10.13 5.62
C LEU A 70 -2.31 -9.40 6.96
N ASP A 71 -2.14 -8.08 6.92
CA ASP A 71 -2.32 -7.22 8.09
C ASP A 71 -3.09 -5.95 7.73
N LYS A 72 -4.41 -6.00 7.96
CA LYS A 72 -5.32 -4.87 7.76
C LYS A 72 -4.96 -3.68 8.64
N ALA A 73 -4.59 -3.90 9.89
CA ALA A 73 -4.28 -2.83 10.82
C ALA A 73 -3.04 -2.06 10.37
N ALA A 74 -1.97 -2.78 9.98
CA ALA A 74 -0.77 -2.18 9.43
C ALA A 74 -1.04 -1.41 8.12
N ALA A 75 -1.94 -1.91 7.26
CA ALA A 75 -2.32 -1.21 6.02
C ALA A 75 -3.02 0.13 6.30
N VAL A 76 -3.95 0.15 7.26
CA VAL A 76 -4.64 1.39 7.70
C VAL A 76 -3.64 2.37 8.31
N ASP A 77 -2.77 1.90 9.19
CA ASP A 77 -1.75 2.74 9.82
C ASP A 77 -0.81 3.35 8.78
N LEU A 78 -0.30 2.54 7.85
CA LEU A 78 0.61 2.99 6.80
C LEU A 78 -0.01 4.09 5.93
N LEU A 79 -1.27 3.92 5.51
CA LEU A 79 -1.98 4.95 4.77
C LEU A 79 -2.23 6.20 5.63
N GLY A 80 -2.57 6.02 6.92
CA GLY A 80 -2.68 7.12 7.87
C GLY A 80 -1.38 7.92 8.02
N TYR A 81 -0.22 7.27 7.99
CA TYR A 81 1.08 7.94 8.00
C TYR A 81 1.37 8.70 6.70
N ILE A 82 1.10 8.09 5.54
CA ILE A 82 1.28 8.73 4.23
C ILE A 82 0.43 10.01 4.15
N LEU A 83 -0.80 9.97 4.69
CA LEU A 83 -1.73 11.10 4.75
C LEU A 83 -1.42 12.11 5.87
N GLY A 84 -0.37 11.87 6.68
CA GLY A 84 -0.03 12.73 7.82
C GLY A 84 -1.03 12.70 8.98
N LYS A 85 -1.94 11.73 9.00
CA LYS A 85 -2.94 11.52 10.07
C LYS A 85 -2.31 10.84 11.29
N HIS A 86 -1.34 9.96 11.07
CA HIS A 86 -0.69 9.15 12.11
C HIS A 86 0.82 9.42 12.17
N VAL A 87 1.40 9.33 13.36
CA VAL A 87 2.86 9.26 13.54
C VAL A 87 3.22 7.78 13.74
N ILE A 88 3.97 7.21 12.79
CA ILE A 88 4.54 5.87 12.93
C ILE A 88 6.01 6.02 13.32
N ASP A 89 6.43 5.40 14.43
CA ASP A 89 7.85 5.18 14.66
C ASP A 89 8.31 3.95 13.85
N LEU A 90 8.92 4.20 12.70
CA LEU A 90 9.44 3.14 11.82
C LEU A 90 10.54 2.30 12.50
N ARG A 91 11.12 2.74 13.63
CA ARG A 91 12.06 1.94 14.42
C ARG A 91 11.40 0.75 15.11
N ASP A 92 10.12 0.84 15.46
CA ASP A 92 9.35 -0.27 16.04
C ASP A 92 8.74 -1.19 14.98
N ALA A 93 8.54 -0.72 13.74
CA ALA A 93 7.96 -1.51 12.66
C ALA A 93 8.83 -2.73 12.27
N SER A 94 10.16 -2.61 12.37
CA SER A 94 11.11 -3.71 12.12
C SER A 94 10.96 -4.89 13.09
N SER A 95 10.30 -4.71 14.24
CA SER A 95 10.07 -5.77 15.22
C SER A 95 8.85 -6.65 14.90
N ARG A 96 7.98 -6.20 13.98
CA ARG A 96 6.69 -6.86 13.66
C ARG A 96 6.73 -7.70 12.39
N VAL A 97 7.77 -7.56 11.57
CA VAL A 97 7.98 -8.41 10.39
C VAL A 97 8.75 -9.65 10.85
N PRO A 98 8.14 -10.86 10.89
CA PRO A 98 8.89 -12.07 11.18
C PRO A 98 9.99 -12.24 10.13
N ALA A 99 11.20 -12.61 10.57
CA ALA A 99 12.25 -13.04 9.66
C ALA A 99 11.71 -14.20 8.80
N ALA A 100 11.81 -14.04 7.48
CA ALA A 100 11.46 -15.06 6.50
C ALA A 100 12.28 -16.34 6.70
#